data_AF-A0A814IWC8-F1
#
_entry.id   AF-A0A814IWC8-F1
#
_cell.length_a   1.000
_cell.length_b   1.000
_cell.length_c   1.000
_cell.angle_alpha   90.00
_cell.angle_beta   90.00
_cell.angle_gamma   90.00
#
_symmetry.space_group_name_H-M   'P 1'
#
loop_
_entity.id
_entity.type
_entity.pdbx_description
1 polymer ?
#
loop_
_entity_poly.entity_id
_entity_poly.type
_entity_poly.pdbx_seq_one_letter_code
_entity_poly.pdbx_strand_id
1 'polypeptide(L)'
;MHKKFCISYVYRSVDNKLKIDQKYSQVFLNKSKEDDQYTRILRYISTEIRIPASLLAVIEIEFLRNVSSNIDTTLPRILQNYIVWCFIMNRISNMPKRYRALRDPFNEAFRGTIAQRPRSITCGDYINNNMGFALSKIYFKQYFDENSLEMINNIRTVFLGMLKNSTWMDETSKNKSIEKALVIDEKIGYPDFLGSSNTTKLEKMYQDYVFKDSYIHNVFKLLQIKSNENFRMLREPVDRKAWGASPPTVVNAFYNPSRNQIIFPAGIFQMPFFNKDAPKYLNYGAIGMVIGHEITHGFDDTGRQFDKDGNRISWWTPETIERFNVRKQCIIDQYSRYVVTQINMTLNGFQTQGENIADNGGLKESFYAYQNWARTHPNMDKKLPGLSNYSAEQMFFINYAQIWCSKMTDANALNRILTGFHSPGEFRMRGPMSNFDEFDRVFKCTPGQGNSQIIETHAILDYSEVLSNDSLLKSLSILSFQ
;
A
#
# COMPACT_ATOMS: atom_id res chain seq x y z
N MET A 1 -35.37 -12.14 -20.89
CA MET A 1 -35.02 -11.00 -19.99
C MET A 1 -34.04 -11.48 -18.93
N HIS A 2 -32.74 -11.40 -19.19
CA HIS A 2 -31.69 -11.86 -18.27
C HIS A 2 -31.12 -10.67 -17.48
N LYS A 3 -31.48 -10.55 -16.20
CA LYS A 3 -30.78 -9.65 -15.26
C LYS A 3 -29.63 -10.43 -14.61
N LYS A 4 -28.40 -10.14 -15.02
CA LYS A 4 -27.17 -10.59 -14.36
C LYS A 4 -27.01 -9.77 -13.08
N PHE A 5 -27.06 -10.41 -11.91
CA PHE A 5 -26.65 -9.81 -10.65
C PHE A 5 -25.22 -10.28 -10.33
N CYS A 6 -24.25 -9.39 -10.54
CA CYS A 6 -22.91 -9.52 -9.99
C CYS A 6 -22.91 -8.83 -8.63
N ILE A 7 -22.88 -9.59 -7.53
CA ILE A 7 -22.59 -9.04 -6.20
C ILE A 7 -21.20 -9.55 -5.82
N SER A 8 -20.21 -8.68 -6.01
CA SER A 8 -18.86 -8.81 -5.45
C SER A 8 -18.72 -7.81 -4.32
N TYR A 9 -18.35 -8.28 -3.14
CA TYR A 9 -18.03 -7.46 -1.99
C TYR A 9 -16.71 -6.72 -2.22
N VAL A 10 -16.80 -5.42 -2.53
CA VAL A 10 -15.86 -4.37 -2.11
C VAL A 10 -16.70 -3.10 -1.95
N TYR A 11 -17.25 -2.85 -0.76
CA TYR A 11 -17.91 -1.57 -0.47
C TYR A 11 -16.85 -0.55 0.00
N ARG A 12 -16.36 0.25 -0.94
CA ARG A 12 -16.12 1.69 -0.75
C ARG A 12 -16.84 2.38 -1.91
N SER A 13 -17.56 3.48 -1.63
CA SER A 13 -18.51 4.05 -2.59
C SER A 13 -17.86 4.32 -3.96
N VAL A 14 -18.59 3.98 -5.01
CA VAL A 14 -18.28 4.28 -6.42
C VAL A 14 -18.57 5.76 -6.74
N ASP A 15 -18.98 6.55 -5.74
CA ASP A 15 -19.13 8.00 -5.86
C ASP A 15 -17.76 8.68 -5.89
N ASN A 16 -17.24 8.74 -7.11
CA ASN A 16 -16.01 9.37 -7.59
C ASN A 16 -15.91 10.91 -7.38
N LYS A 17 -16.59 11.47 -6.37
CA LYS A 17 -16.61 12.92 -6.11
C LYS A 17 -16.54 13.35 -4.64
N LEU A 18 -16.65 12.43 -3.67
CA LEU A 18 -16.67 12.81 -2.26
C LEU A 18 -15.29 12.70 -1.63
N LYS A 19 -14.78 13.83 -1.12
CA LYS A 19 -13.53 13.91 -0.36
C LYS A 19 -13.58 12.93 0.81
N ILE A 20 -12.52 12.13 1.03
CA ILE A 20 -12.35 11.29 2.22
C ILE A 20 -12.57 12.09 3.51
N ASP A 21 -12.27 13.40 3.48
CA ASP A 21 -12.56 14.40 4.50
C ASP A 21 -14.00 14.35 5.05
N GLN A 22 -14.99 13.94 4.25
CA GLN A 22 -16.42 13.95 4.60
C GLN A 22 -16.99 12.59 5.05
N LYS A 23 -16.21 11.51 5.04
CA LYS A 23 -16.73 10.15 5.31
C LYS A 23 -16.71 9.77 6.79
N TYR A 24 -15.85 10.37 7.61
CA TYR A 24 -15.70 9.94 9.00
C TYR A 24 -16.67 10.67 9.94
N SER A 25 -17.63 9.94 10.50
CA SER A 25 -18.54 10.44 11.53
C SER A 25 -18.38 9.66 12.83
N GLN A 26 -18.24 10.37 13.95
CA GLN A 26 -18.24 9.76 15.28
C GLN A 26 -19.68 9.70 15.80
N VAL A 27 -20.15 8.50 16.13
CA VAL A 27 -21.49 8.25 16.66
C VAL A 27 -21.35 7.68 18.07
N PHE A 28 -21.99 8.31 19.05
CA PHE A 28 -22.07 7.77 20.40
C PHE A 28 -23.24 6.79 20.51
N LEU A 29 -22.96 5.55 20.93
CA LEU A 29 -24.02 4.62 21.31
C LEU A 29 -24.70 5.10 22.59
N ASN A 30 -25.95 5.57 22.49
CA ASN A 30 -26.72 5.96 23.65
C ASN A 30 -27.47 4.76 24.25
N LYS A 31 -27.10 4.36 25.48
CA LYS A 31 -27.73 3.24 26.22
C LYS A 31 -29.24 3.42 26.44
N SER A 32 -29.77 4.65 26.44
CA SER A 32 -31.20 4.91 26.69
C SER A 32 -32.10 4.70 25.46
N LYS A 33 -31.53 4.46 24.27
CA LYS A 33 -32.26 4.08 23.06
C LYS A 33 -31.85 2.67 22.65
N GLU A 34 -32.40 1.67 23.34
CA GLU A 34 -32.18 0.24 23.01
C GLU A 34 -32.59 -0.13 21.58
N ASP A 35 -33.31 0.76 20.88
CA ASP A 35 -33.78 0.61 19.52
C ASP A 35 -32.96 1.34 18.45
N ASP A 36 -31.82 1.92 18.80
CA ASP A 36 -30.93 2.48 17.78
C ASP A 36 -30.36 1.37 16.88
N GLN A 37 -30.50 1.54 15.56
CA GLN A 37 -30.13 0.59 14.51
C GLN A 37 -28.70 0.04 14.67
N TYR A 38 -27.78 0.86 15.20
CA TYR A 38 -26.40 0.48 15.44
C TYR A 38 -26.23 -0.51 16.60
N THR A 39 -27.01 -0.34 17.68
CA THR A 39 -27.03 -1.27 18.82
C THR A 39 -27.57 -2.64 18.41
N ARG A 40 -28.59 -2.67 17.53
CA ARG A 40 -29.14 -3.92 16.97
C ARG A 40 -28.10 -4.66 16.13
N ILE A 41 -27.41 -3.98 15.22
CA ILE A 41 -26.36 -4.57 14.37
C ILE A 41 -25.20 -5.12 15.22
N LEU A 42 -24.76 -4.37 16.25
CA LEU A 42 -23.65 -4.79 17.11
C LEU A 42 -23.98 -6.02 17.98
N ARG A 43 -25.24 -6.18 18.42
CA ARG A 43 -25.69 -7.39 19.14
C ARG A 43 -25.56 -8.67 18.30
N TYR A 44 -25.67 -8.57 16.97
CA TYR A 44 -25.44 -9.72 16.07
C TYR A 44 -23.96 -10.05 15.85
N ILE A 45 -23.08 -9.08 16.07
CA ILE A 45 -21.64 -9.21 15.77
C ILE A 45 -20.86 -9.78 16.96
N SER A 46 -21.30 -9.56 18.21
CA SER A 46 -20.67 -10.15 19.39
C SER A 46 -21.66 -10.47 20.50
N THR A 47 -21.77 -11.75 20.86
CA THR A 47 -22.53 -12.22 22.04
C THR A 47 -21.69 -12.25 23.32
N GLU A 48 -20.37 -12.28 23.20
CA GLU A 48 -19.45 -12.48 24.33
C GLU A 48 -18.85 -11.18 24.88
N ILE A 49 -18.89 -10.07 24.11
CA ILE A 49 -18.26 -8.81 24.53
C ILE A 49 -19.32 -7.74 24.72
N ARG A 50 -19.51 -7.34 25.98
CA ARG A 50 -20.31 -6.16 26.31
C ARG A 50 -19.64 -4.92 25.73
N ILE A 51 -20.27 -4.33 24.72
CA ILE A 51 -19.93 -3.02 24.19
C ILE A 51 -20.66 -2.00 25.07
N PRO A 52 -20.00 -1.30 26.02
CA PRO A 52 -20.63 -0.21 26.77
C PRO A 52 -20.95 0.93 25.80
N ALA A 53 -21.64 1.97 26.28
CA ALA A 53 -21.78 3.23 25.54
C ALA A 53 -20.38 3.63 25.06
N SER A 54 -20.14 3.52 23.76
CA SER A 54 -18.83 3.65 23.16
C SER A 54 -18.95 4.46 21.89
N LEU A 55 -17.86 5.16 21.62
CA LEU A 55 -17.68 5.94 20.42
C LEU A 55 -17.48 4.97 19.25
N LEU A 56 -18.42 4.96 18.31
CA LEU A 56 -18.27 4.24 17.06
C LEU A 56 -17.81 5.20 15.97
N ALA A 57 -16.80 4.78 15.25
CA ALA A 57 -16.43 5.38 13.98
C ALA A 57 -17.31 4.83 12.87
N VAL A 58 -18.15 5.67 12.28
CA VAL A 58 -19.00 5.32 11.13
C VAL A 58 -18.45 6.02 9.89
N ILE A 59 -18.01 5.21 8.91
CA ILE A 59 -17.36 5.69 7.69
C ILE A 59 -18.36 6.06 6.59
N GLU A 60 -19.55 5.45 6.58
CA GLU A 60 -20.57 5.73 5.55
C GLU A 60 -21.95 5.66 6.22
N ILE A 61 -22.37 6.75 6.88
CA ILE A 61 -23.66 6.78 7.61
C ILE A 61 -24.82 6.46 6.68
N GLU A 62 -24.83 7.03 5.47
CA GLU A 62 -25.95 6.87 4.55
C GLU A 62 -26.04 5.44 4.01
N PHE A 63 -24.89 4.80 3.77
CA PHE A 63 -24.86 3.38 3.46
C PHE A 63 -25.51 2.54 4.58
N LEU A 64 -25.16 2.78 5.85
CA LEU A 64 -25.71 2.03 6.96
C LEU A 64 -27.22 2.27 7.15
N ARG A 65 -27.70 3.50 6.94
CA ARG A 65 -29.15 3.81 6.93
C ARG A 65 -29.87 3.03 5.84
N ASN A 66 -29.34 3.04 4.63
CA ASN A 66 -29.92 2.30 3.51
C ASN A 66 -29.88 0.78 3.75
N VAL A 67 -28.81 0.26 4.34
CA VAL A 67 -28.73 -1.16 4.73
C VAL A 67 -29.81 -1.49 5.77
N SER A 68 -29.99 -0.67 6.81
CA SER A 68 -31.03 -0.89 7.81
C SER A 68 -32.42 -0.91 7.18
N SER A 69 -32.73 0.09 6.34
CA SER A 69 -34.03 0.17 5.65
C SER A 69 -34.27 -1.05 4.73
N ASN A 70 -33.25 -1.51 4.01
CA ASN A 70 -33.35 -2.71 3.18
C ASN A 70 -33.56 -3.97 4.03
N ILE A 71 -32.93 -4.08 5.21
CA ILE A 71 -33.14 -5.22 6.11
C ILE A 71 -34.59 -5.25 6.61
N ASP A 72 -35.13 -4.10 7.04
CA ASP A 72 -36.50 -4.01 7.58
C ASP A 72 -37.58 -4.32 6.53
N THR A 73 -37.30 -4.03 5.26
CA THR A 73 -38.26 -4.21 4.15
C THR A 73 -38.10 -5.52 3.38
N THR A 74 -37.01 -6.27 3.60
CA THR A 74 -36.74 -7.53 2.89
C THR A 74 -37.28 -8.73 3.66
N LEU A 75 -37.94 -9.65 2.95
CA LEU A 75 -38.44 -10.89 3.56
C LEU A 75 -37.31 -11.67 4.28
N PRO A 76 -37.53 -12.18 5.51
CA PRO A 76 -36.51 -12.89 6.28
C PRO A 76 -35.85 -14.05 5.54
N ARG A 77 -36.61 -14.78 4.70
CA ARG A 77 -36.09 -15.87 3.87
C ARG A 77 -35.05 -15.38 2.85
N ILE A 78 -35.25 -14.21 2.25
CA ILE A 78 -34.31 -13.63 1.29
C ILE A 78 -33.02 -13.22 2.01
N LEU A 79 -33.15 -12.59 3.18
CA LEU A 79 -32.00 -12.23 4.03
C LEU A 79 -31.19 -13.47 4.43
N GLN A 80 -31.86 -14.54 4.88
CA GLN A 80 -31.21 -15.80 5.23
C GLN A 80 -30.48 -16.42 4.03
N ASN A 81 -31.12 -16.47 2.86
CA ASN A 81 -30.50 -16.98 1.63
C ASN A 81 -29.25 -16.18 1.26
N TYR A 82 -29.31 -14.85 1.38
CA TYR A 82 -28.17 -13.97 1.12
C TYR A 82 -27.01 -14.25 2.09
N ILE A 83 -27.28 -14.30 3.40
CA ILE A 83 -26.26 -14.56 4.43
C ILE A 83 -25.60 -15.92 4.21
N VAL A 84 -26.39 -16.97 3.98
CA VAL A 84 -25.89 -18.32 3.70
C VAL A 84 -25.07 -18.35 2.42
N TRP A 85 -25.52 -17.67 1.36
CA TRP A 85 -24.77 -17.55 0.10
C TRP A 85 -23.42 -16.88 0.32
N CYS A 86 -23.36 -15.76 1.05
CA CYS A 86 -22.12 -15.09 1.40
C CYS A 86 -21.16 -16.02 2.15
N PHE A 87 -21.66 -16.79 3.11
CA PHE A 87 -20.86 -17.78 3.84
C PHE A 87 -20.32 -18.87 2.90
N ILE A 88 -21.18 -19.49 2.09
CA ILE A 88 -20.79 -20.52 1.11
C ILE A 88 -19.72 -19.98 0.17
N MET A 89 -19.92 -18.79 -0.41
CA MET A 89 -18.97 -18.17 -1.34
C MET A 89 -17.63 -17.87 -0.69
N ASN A 90 -17.57 -17.62 0.62
CA ASN A 90 -16.30 -17.45 1.31
C ASN A 90 -15.62 -18.79 1.66
N ARG A 91 -16.39 -19.87 1.87
CA ARG A 91 -15.85 -21.18 2.32
C ARG A 91 -15.66 -22.21 1.22
N ILE A 92 -16.24 -22.02 0.04
CA ILE A 92 -16.19 -23.01 -1.06
C ILE A 92 -14.75 -23.38 -1.46
N SER A 93 -13.80 -22.45 -1.33
CA SER A 93 -12.36 -22.66 -1.58
C SER A 93 -11.69 -23.61 -0.58
N ASN A 94 -12.31 -23.83 0.59
CA ASN A 94 -11.84 -24.74 1.62
C ASN A 94 -12.40 -26.17 1.48
N MET A 95 -13.30 -26.41 0.52
CA MET A 95 -14.01 -27.67 0.35
C MET A 95 -13.27 -28.65 -0.57
N PRO A 96 -13.69 -29.93 -0.64
CA PRO A 96 -13.20 -30.89 -1.63
C PRO A 96 -13.33 -30.39 -3.07
N LYS A 97 -12.54 -30.98 -3.99
CA LYS A 97 -12.43 -30.54 -5.39
C LYS A 97 -13.79 -30.35 -6.07
N ARG A 98 -14.75 -31.26 -5.83
CA ARG A 98 -16.10 -31.20 -6.41
C ARG A 98 -16.84 -29.88 -6.14
N TYR A 99 -16.62 -29.27 -4.98
CA TYR A 99 -17.23 -27.98 -4.63
C TYR A 99 -16.40 -26.81 -5.14
N ARG A 100 -15.07 -26.88 -5.03
CA ARG A 100 -14.18 -25.84 -5.54
C ARG A 100 -14.36 -25.62 -7.04
N ALA A 101 -14.54 -26.70 -7.80
CA ALA A 101 -14.76 -26.66 -9.24
C ALA A 101 -16.02 -25.89 -9.64
N LEU A 102 -17.04 -25.81 -8.76
CA LEU A 102 -18.24 -25.00 -9.02
C LEU A 102 -17.94 -23.49 -9.07
N ARG A 103 -16.79 -23.06 -8.53
CA ARG A 103 -16.34 -21.66 -8.61
C ARG A 103 -15.54 -21.37 -9.88
N ASP A 104 -15.13 -22.39 -10.65
CA ASP A 104 -14.27 -22.20 -11.81
C ASP A 104 -14.90 -21.27 -12.85
N PRO A 105 -16.19 -21.44 -13.25
CA PRO A 105 -16.83 -20.54 -14.20
C PRO A 105 -16.89 -19.08 -13.69
N PHE A 106 -17.08 -18.90 -12.38
CA PHE A 106 -17.06 -17.57 -11.78
C PHE A 106 -15.66 -16.95 -11.82
N ASN A 107 -14.62 -17.71 -11.48
CA ASN A 107 -13.24 -17.22 -11.50
C ASN A 107 -12.77 -16.93 -12.93
N GLU A 108 -13.17 -17.74 -13.90
CA GLU A 108 -12.93 -17.51 -15.32
C GLU A 108 -13.62 -16.21 -15.78
N ALA A 109 -14.90 -16.03 -15.48
CA ALA A 109 -15.61 -14.80 -15.82
C ALA A 109 -15.03 -13.56 -15.13
N PHE A 110 -14.57 -13.68 -13.88
CA PHE A 110 -14.11 -12.55 -13.07
C PHE A 110 -12.62 -12.21 -13.26
N ARG A 111 -11.77 -13.20 -13.55
CA ARG A 111 -10.31 -13.05 -13.64
C ARG A 111 -9.70 -13.60 -14.92
N GLY A 112 -10.47 -14.27 -15.78
CA GLY A 112 -9.95 -14.96 -16.96
C GLY A 112 -9.05 -16.15 -16.62
N THR A 113 -9.11 -16.68 -15.39
CA THR A 113 -8.25 -17.79 -14.97
C THR A 113 -8.83 -19.12 -15.44
N ILE A 114 -8.12 -19.81 -16.33
CA ILE A 114 -8.51 -21.10 -16.92
C ILE A 114 -8.07 -22.34 -16.12
N ALA A 115 -7.18 -22.16 -15.15
CA ALA A 115 -6.67 -23.26 -14.33
C ALA A 115 -6.60 -22.89 -12.85
N GLN A 116 -6.91 -23.87 -12.00
CA GLN A 116 -6.73 -23.79 -10.56
C GLN A 116 -5.23 -23.79 -10.21
N ARG A 117 -4.83 -22.95 -9.25
CA ARG A 117 -3.47 -22.95 -8.71
C ARG A 117 -3.11 -24.33 -8.11
N PRO A 118 -1.84 -24.76 -8.16
CA PRO A 118 -1.39 -25.95 -7.47
C PRO A 118 -1.81 -25.93 -6.00
N ARG A 119 -2.22 -27.10 -5.48
CA ARG A 119 -2.75 -27.17 -4.12
C ARG A 119 -1.70 -26.85 -3.06
N SER A 120 -0.44 -27.22 -3.28
CA SER A 120 0.69 -26.88 -2.43
C SER A 120 0.86 -25.36 -2.27
N ILE A 121 0.80 -24.61 -3.38
CA ILE A 121 0.85 -23.13 -3.36
C ILE A 121 -0.34 -22.55 -2.62
N THR A 122 -1.55 -23.07 -2.88
CA THR A 122 -2.77 -22.60 -2.18
C THR A 122 -2.68 -22.83 -0.66
N CYS A 123 -2.16 -23.98 -0.23
CA CYS A 123 -1.95 -24.29 1.19
C CYS A 123 -0.82 -23.45 1.79
N GLY A 124 0.26 -23.22 1.05
CA GLY A 124 1.36 -22.34 1.46
C GLY A 124 0.90 -20.91 1.70
N ASP A 125 0.17 -20.32 0.75
CA ASP A 125 -0.43 -18.98 0.88
C ASP A 125 -1.40 -18.94 2.08
N TYR A 126 -2.20 -20.00 2.28
CA TYR A 126 -3.12 -20.07 3.41
C TYR A 126 -2.38 -20.07 4.75
N ILE A 127 -1.31 -20.86 4.89
CA ILE A 127 -0.48 -20.86 6.10
C ILE A 127 0.19 -19.50 6.27
N ASN A 128 0.75 -18.91 5.20
CA ASN A 128 1.39 -17.61 5.28
C ASN A 128 0.45 -16.50 5.75
N ASN A 129 -0.80 -16.48 5.26
CA ASN A 129 -1.81 -15.48 5.64
C ASN A 129 -2.38 -15.64 7.07
N ASN A 130 -2.15 -16.78 7.73
CA ASN A 130 -2.68 -17.05 9.07
C ASN A 130 -1.58 -17.22 10.12
N MET A 131 -0.41 -17.71 9.73
CA MET A 131 0.72 -18.06 10.60
C MET A 131 2.05 -17.58 10.01
N GLY A 132 2.04 -16.49 9.25
CA GLY A 132 3.20 -16.04 8.50
C GLY A 132 4.41 -15.65 9.36
N PHE A 133 4.23 -15.20 10.60
CA PHE A 133 5.37 -14.97 11.51
C PHE A 133 6.05 -16.28 11.91
N ALA A 134 5.29 -17.36 12.15
CA ALA A 134 5.85 -18.68 12.39
C ALA A 134 6.60 -19.20 11.15
N LEU A 135 6.03 -19.03 9.96
CA LEU A 135 6.71 -19.39 8.71
C LEU A 135 7.99 -18.58 8.48
N SER A 136 7.95 -17.29 8.82
CA SER A 136 9.09 -16.38 8.69
C SER A 136 10.28 -16.79 9.56
N LYS A 137 10.03 -17.36 10.75
CA LYS A 137 11.09 -17.92 11.62
C LYS A 137 11.88 -19.04 10.92
N ILE A 138 11.24 -19.80 10.04
CA ILE A 138 11.84 -20.91 9.28
C ILE A 138 12.58 -20.39 8.04
N TYR A 139 12.03 -19.36 7.37
CA TYR A 139 12.58 -18.76 6.14
C TYR A 139 13.87 -17.91 6.38
N PHE A 140 14.33 -17.82 7.63
CA PHE A 140 15.17 -16.76 8.20
C PHE A 140 16.69 -16.82 7.89
N LYS A 141 17.22 -17.00 6.66
CA LYS A 141 18.71 -16.99 6.53
C LYS A 141 19.42 -16.29 5.36
N GLN A 142 18.80 -15.69 4.36
CA GLN A 142 19.54 -15.46 3.11
C GLN A 142 19.43 -14.11 2.37
N TYR A 143 18.72 -13.09 2.89
CA TYR A 143 18.34 -11.96 2.01
C TYR A 143 18.51 -10.55 2.59
N PHE A 144 18.88 -10.38 3.86
CA PHE A 144 18.97 -9.06 4.49
C PHE A 144 20.41 -8.63 4.76
N ASP A 145 20.75 -7.37 4.45
CA ASP A 145 22.10 -6.80 4.51
C ASP A 145 22.08 -5.31 4.91
N GLU A 146 23.13 -4.85 5.59
CA GLU A 146 23.29 -3.49 6.15
C GLU A 146 23.19 -2.40 5.07
N ASN A 147 23.58 -2.73 3.83
CA ASN A 147 23.47 -1.86 2.66
C ASN A 147 22.05 -1.32 2.40
N SER A 148 21.01 -2.03 2.85
CA SER A 148 19.61 -1.58 2.71
C SER A 148 19.27 -0.41 3.64
N LEU A 149 19.88 -0.34 4.83
CA LEU A 149 19.66 0.72 5.80
C LEU A 149 20.27 2.05 5.33
N GLU A 150 21.46 2.00 4.75
CA GLU A 150 22.10 3.18 4.14
C GLU A 150 21.20 3.79 3.06
N MET A 151 20.63 2.95 2.19
CA MET A 151 19.76 3.39 1.10
C MET A 151 18.49 4.08 1.62
N ILE A 152 17.85 3.51 2.66
CA ILE A 152 16.66 4.11 3.28
C ILE A 152 16.99 5.48 3.85
N ASN A 153 18.11 5.60 4.57
CA ASN A 153 18.56 6.87 5.10
C ASN A 153 18.87 7.89 4.00
N ASN A 154 19.55 7.49 2.93
CA ASN A 154 19.84 8.38 1.79
C ASN A 154 18.57 8.91 1.14
N ILE A 155 17.57 8.06 0.92
CA ILE A 155 16.27 8.43 0.34
C ILE A 155 15.53 9.39 1.28
N ARG A 156 15.48 9.09 2.58
CA ARG A 156 14.90 9.99 3.59
C ARG A 156 15.59 11.35 3.59
N THR A 157 16.92 11.40 3.51
CA THR A 157 17.68 12.65 3.44
C THR A 157 17.32 13.46 2.20
N VAL A 158 17.19 12.81 1.04
CA VAL A 158 16.74 13.46 -0.19
C VAL A 158 15.33 14.03 -0.02
N PHE A 159 14.39 13.24 0.48
CA PHE A 159 13.01 13.68 0.71
C PHE A 159 12.94 14.91 1.64
N LEU A 160 13.70 14.91 2.74
CA LEU A 160 13.82 16.06 3.64
C LEU A 160 14.38 17.30 2.92
N GLY A 161 15.38 17.12 2.05
CA GLY A 161 15.90 18.19 1.20
C GLY A 161 14.86 18.74 0.24
N MET A 162 14.07 17.87 -0.38
CA MET A 162 12.99 18.26 -1.28
C MET A 162 11.87 19.04 -0.54
N LEU A 163 11.49 18.60 0.66
CA LEU A 163 10.54 19.36 1.51
C LEU A 163 11.09 20.75 1.85
N LYS A 164 12.35 20.83 2.27
CA LYS A 164 12.99 22.10 2.64
C LYS A 164 13.00 23.10 1.47
N ASN A 165 13.25 22.61 0.27
CA ASN A 165 13.36 23.44 -0.93
C ASN A 165 12.04 23.60 -1.69
N SER A 166 10.95 23.01 -1.20
CA SER A 166 9.62 23.18 -1.80
C SER A 166 9.23 24.65 -1.84
N THR A 167 8.87 25.13 -3.03
CA THR A 167 8.46 26.52 -3.31
C THR A 167 6.95 26.72 -3.17
N TRP A 168 6.18 25.63 -3.12
CA TRP A 168 4.72 25.68 -3.10
C TRP A 168 4.13 25.58 -1.69
N MET A 169 4.89 25.09 -0.72
CA MET A 169 4.47 25.03 0.67
C MET A 169 4.84 26.32 1.41
N ASP A 170 3.93 26.79 2.27
CA ASP A 170 4.29 27.79 3.27
C ASP A 170 5.25 27.22 4.32
N GLU A 171 5.99 28.09 5.00
CA GLU A 171 7.03 27.71 5.96
C GLU A 171 6.50 26.90 7.16
N THR A 172 5.26 27.17 7.60
CA THR A 172 4.64 26.41 8.71
C THR A 172 4.34 24.98 8.29
N SER A 173 3.73 24.81 7.12
CA SER A 173 3.41 23.48 6.58
C SER A 173 4.67 22.70 6.23
N LYS A 174 5.71 23.38 5.73
CA LYS A 174 7.02 22.80 5.44
C LYS A 174 7.70 22.24 6.69
N ASN A 175 7.80 23.03 7.76
CA ASN A 175 8.41 22.60 9.01
C ASN A 175 7.69 21.40 9.64
N LYS A 176 6.35 21.42 9.68
CA LYS A 176 5.58 20.26 10.15
C LYS A 176 5.76 19.02 9.27
N SER A 177 5.96 19.19 7.97
CA SER A 177 6.17 18.06 7.06
C SER A 177 7.54 17.43 7.29
N ILE A 178 8.55 18.25 7.54
CA ILE A 178 9.88 17.82 7.96
C ILE A 178 9.82 17.08 9.30
N GLU A 179 9.12 17.62 10.30
CA GLU A 179 8.92 16.95 11.59
C GLU A 179 8.27 15.57 11.43
N LYS A 180 7.22 15.47 10.59
CA LYS A 180 6.57 14.20 10.29
C LYS A 180 7.52 13.20 9.62
N ALA A 181 8.28 13.66 8.63
CA ALA A 181 9.22 12.83 7.87
C ALA A 181 10.37 12.27 8.73
N LEU A 182 10.86 13.08 9.67
CA LEU A 182 11.94 12.70 10.59
C LEU A 182 11.54 11.58 11.55
N VAL A 183 10.26 11.50 11.92
CA VAL A 183 9.77 10.52 12.91
C VAL A 183 9.01 9.36 12.28
N ILE A 184 9.15 9.13 10.96
CA ILE A 184 8.63 7.93 10.31
C ILE A 184 9.32 6.70 10.90
N ASP A 185 8.56 5.82 11.53
CA ASP A 185 9.05 4.57 12.11
C ASP A 185 9.31 3.54 10.99
N GLU A 186 10.54 3.05 10.89
CA GLU A 186 10.94 2.08 9.87
C GLU A 186 10.96 0.66 10.42
N LYS A 187 10.31 -0.27 9.69
CA LYS A 187 10.30 -1.71 9.99
C LYS A 187 10.83 -2.48 8.80
N ILE A 188 12.03 -3.01 8.92
CA ILE A 188 12.77 -3.55 7.77
C ILE A 188 13.12 -5.01 8.02
N GLY A 189 12.85 -5.87 7.04
CA GLY A 189 13.08 -7.30 7.11
C GLY A 189 12.05 -8.02 8.00
N TYR A 190 12.35 -8.13 9.29
CA TYR A 190 11.58 -8.89 10.26
C TYR A 190 11.69 -8.29 11.68
N PRO A 191 10.74 -8.56 12.58
CA PRO A 191 10.86 -8.15 13.97
C PRO A 191 11.97 -8.92 14.71
N ASP A 192 12.70 -8.25 15.60
CA ASP A 192 13.83 -8.79 16.35
C ASP A 192 13.56 -10.14 17.04
N PHE A 193 12.34 -10.34 17.56
CA PHE A 193 11.97 -11.58 18.24
C PHE A 193 12.01 -12.82 17.31
N LEU A 194 11.91 -12.65 16.00
CA LEU A 194 12.11 -13.75 15.05
C LEU A 194 13.58 -14.08 14.84
N GLY A 195 14.50 -13.14 15.05
CA GLY A 195 15.95 -13.40 15.02
C GLY A 195 16.46 -14.08 16.28
N SER A 196 15.79 -13.86 17.43
CA SER A 196 16.18 -14.41 18.73
C SER A 196 16.05 -15.94 18.81
N SER A 197 16.91 -16.59 19.60
CA SER A 197 16.73 -18.00 20.02
C SER A 197 15.54 -18.18 20.96
N ASN A 198 15.08 -17.13 21.64
CA ASN A 198 13.91 -17.16 22.50
C ASN A 198 12.61 -17.09 21.68
N THR A 199 11.85 -18.19 21.66
CA THR A 199 10.59 -18.33 20.92
C THR A 199 9.34 -17.96 21.72
N THR A 200 9.46 -17.58 22.99
CA THR A 200 8.33 -17.36 23.91
C THR A 200 7.27 -16.40 23.33
N LYS A 201 7.70 -15.29 22.71
CA LYS A 201 6.77 -14.32 22.09
C LYS A 201 6.01 -14.93 20.92
N LEU A 202 6.70 -15.69 20.07
CA LEU A 202 6.11 -16.35 18.91
C LEU A 202 5.13 -17.46 19.33
N GLU A 203 5.50 -18.26 20.33
CA GLU A 203 4.64 -19.30 20.90
C GLU A 203 3.38 -18.70 21.52
N LYS A 204 3.52 -17.61 22.28
CA LYS A 204 2.37 -16.88 22.86
C LYS A 204 1.42 -16.35 21.78
N MET A 205 1.94 -15.87 20.65
CA MET A 205 1.10 -15.41 19.53
C MET A 205 0.25 -16.54 18.94
N TYR A 206 0.72 -17.79 18.99
CA TYR A 206 0.04 -18.94 18.41
C TYR A 206 -0.48 -19.93 19.45
N GLN A 207 -0.59 -19.53 20.72
CA GLN A 207 -0.97 -20.42 21.83
C GLN A 207 -2.36 -21.06 21.63
N ASP A 208 -3.28 -20.34 20.98
CA ASP A 208 -4.66 -20.80 20.75
C ASP A 208 -4.83 -21.60 19.43
N TYR A 209 -3.75 -21.71 18.63
CA TYR A 209 -3.73 -22.32 17.29
C TYR A 209 -3.57 -23.84 17.38
N VAL A 210 -4.52 -24.50 18.06
CA VAL A 210 -4.57 -25.96 18.22
C VAL A 210 -5.40 -26.58 17.09
N PHE A 211 -4.72 -27.31 16.20
CA PHE A 211 -5.32 -27.91 15.00
C PHE A 211 -5.42 -29.44 15.09
N LYS A 212 -6.43 -30.00 14.42
CA LYS A 212 -6.69 -31.45 14.32
C LYS A 212 -6.51 -31.94 12.89
N ASP A 213 -6.60 -33.25 12.67
CA ASP A 213 -6.63 -33.84 11.32
C ASP A 213 -7.99 -33.64 10.62
N SER A 214 -8.43 -32.39 10.54
CA SER A 214 -9.62 -32.00 9.80
C SER A 214 -9.50 -30.55 9.33
N TYR A 215 -9.19 -30.40 8.04
CA TYR A 215 -8.92 -29.08 7.45
C TYR A 215 -10.08 -28.10 7.67
N ILE A 216 -11.33 -28.50 7.43
CA ILE A 216 -12.47 -27.58 7.55
C ILE A 216 -12.70 -27.11 8.99
N HIS A 217 -12.51 -27.98 9.98
CA HIS A 217 -12.59 -27.60 11.39
C HIS A 217 -11.48 -26.64 11.77
N ASN A 218 -10.25 -26.86 11.25
CA ASN A 218 -9.14 -25.92 11.47
C ASN A 218 -9.42 -24.55 10.86
N VAL A 219 -10.06 -24.48 9.68
CA VAL A 219 -10.51 -23.21 9.09
C VAL A 219 -11.49 -22.49 10.00
N PHE A 220 -12.51 -23.19 10.54
CA PHE A 220 -13.47 -22.57 11.46
C PHE A 220 -12.84 -22.15 12.79
N LYS A 221 -11.92 -22.96 13.33
CA LYS A 221 -11.16 -22.60 14.53
C LYS A 221 -10.31 -21.35 14.31
N LEU A 222 -9.63 -21.25 13.17
CA LEU A 222 -8.87 -20.05 12.79
C LEU A 222 -9.76 -18.81 12.69
N LEU A 223 -10.94 -18.92 12.09
CA LEU A 223 -11.90 -17.80 12.02
C LEU A 223 -12.35 -17.35 13.41
N GLN A 224 -12.62 -18.30 14.31
CA GLN A 224 -12.97 -18.00 15.70
C GLN A 224 -11.83 -17.28 16.43
N ILE A 225 -10.59 -17.80 16.34
CA ILE A 225 -9.41 -17.20 16.97
C ILE A 225 -9.23 -15.75 16.48
N LYS A 226 -9.20 -15.54 15.16
CA LYS A 226 -9.01 -14.20 14.58
C LYS A 226 -10.14 -13.23 14.95
N SER A 227 -11.38 -13.73 15.03
CA SER A 227 -12.50 -12.91 15.48
C SER A 227 -12.32 -12.47 16.95
N ASN A 228 -11.92 -13.40 17.82
CA ASN A 228 -11.70 -13.11 19.23
C ASN A 228 -10.51 -12.17 19.46
N GLU A 229 -9.41 -12.36 18.73
CA GLU A 229 -8.26 -11.43 18.71
C GLU A 229 -8.71 -10.02 18.31
N ASN A 230 -9.47 -9.89 17.22
CA ASN A 230 -9.97 -8.60 16.75
C ASN A 230 -10.85 -7.89 17.78
N PHE A 231 -11.73 -8.61 18.46
CA PHE A 231 -12.56 -8.00 19.49
C PHE A 231 -11.79 -7.66 20.76
N ARG A 232 -10.80 -8.47 21.14
CA ARG A 232 -9.95 -8.22 22.31
C ARG A 232 -9.16 -6.92 22.17
N MET A 233 -8.71 -6.59 20.95
CA MET A 233 -8.02 -5.33 20.65
C MET A 233 -8.81 -4.07 21.05
N LEU A 234 -10.14 -4.14 21.16
CA LEU A 234 -10.98 -3.02 21.62
C LEU A 234 -10.64 -2.54 23.04
N ARG A 235 -10.08 -3.42 23.88
CA ARG A 235 -9.76 -3.15 25.29
C ARG A 235 -8.27 -3.07 25.57
N GLU A 236 -7.44 -3.30 24.57
CA GLU A 236 -5.99 -3.28 24.70
C GLU A 236 -5.44 -1.94 24.22
N PRO A 237 -4.36 -1.44 24.85
CA PRO A 237 -3.67 -0.28 24.31
C PRO A 237 -3.08 -0.62 22.94
N VAL A 238 -3.07 0.36 22.05
CA VAL A 238 -2.43 0.22 20.73
C VAL A 238 -0.92 0.09 20.92
N ASP A 239 -0.36 -1.08 20.58
CA ASP A 239 1.08 -1.22 20.43
C ASP A 239 1.54 -0.52 19.14
N ARG A 240 2.09 0.69 19.30
CA ARG A 240 2.61 1.50 18.19
C ARG A 240 3.89 0.92 17.58
N LYS A 241 4.64 0.10 18.32
CA LYS A 241 5.88 -0.54 17.85
C LYS A 241 5.62 -1.90 17.21
N ALA A 242 4.40 -2.42 17.29
CA ALA A 242 4.03 -3.67 16.65
C ALA A 242 4.31 -3.60 15.15
N TRP A 243 4.92 -4.65 14.63
CA TRP A 243 4.87 -4.93 13.20
C TRP A 243 3.40 -5.10 12.80
N GLY A 244 3.01 -4.54 11.65
CA GLY A 244 1.66 -4.73 11.12
C GLY A 244 1.30 -6.21 10.92
N ALA A 245 0.07 -6.50 10.52
CA ALA A 245 -0.41 -7.86 10.33
C ALA A 245 0.25 -8.62 9.15
N SER A 246 1.07 -7.94 8.33
CA SER A 246 1.77 -8.56 7.21
C SER A 246 3.02 -9.32 7.69
N PRO A 247 3.18 -10.60 7.34
CA PRO A 247 4.36 -11.35 7.74
C PRO A 247 5.61 -10.96 6.92
N PRO A 248 6.82 -11.14 7.48
CA PRO A 248 8.10 -10.87 6.79
C PRO A 248 8.29 -11.57 5.44
N THR A 249 7.63 -12.70 5.19
CA THR A 249 7.68 -13.47 3.93
C THR A 249 6.93 -12.82 2.76
N VAL A 250 6.17 -11.75 2.98
CA VAL A 250 5.42 -11.08 1.92
C VAL A 250 6.36 -10.33 0.97
N VAL A 251 6.10 -10.40 -0.33
CA VAL A 251 6.76 -9.59 -1.36
C VAL A 251 5.90 -8.35 -1.60
N ASN A 252 6.03 -7.35 -0.72
CA ASN A 252 5.34 -6.07 -0.81
C ASN A 252 6.00 -5.03 0.11
N ALA A 253 5.53 -3.79 0.11
CA ALA A 253 5.85 -2.78 1.11
C ALA A 253 4.57 -2.04 1.53
N PHE A 254 4.61 -1.32 2.65
CA PHE A 254 3.43 -0.66 3.21
C PHE A 254 3.76 0.60 4.03
N TYR A 255 2.92 1.62 3.90
CA TYR A 255 2.82 2.74 4.83
C TYR A 255 1.56 2.62 5.69
N ASN A 256 1.70 2.81 7.00
CA ASN A 256 0.59 2.89 7.94
C ASN A 256 0.45 4.33 8.47
N PRO A 257 -0.58 5.07 8.04
CA PRO A 257 -0.76 6.47 8.46
C PRO A 257 -1.02 6.63 9.95
N SER A 258 -1.73 5.70 10.59
CA SER A 258 -2.06 5.79 12.02
C SER A 258 -0.89 5.49 12.95
N ARG A 259 0.20 4.93 12.42
CA ARG A 259 1.44 4.69 13.16
C ARG A 259 2.62 5.51 12.64
N ASN A 260 2.41 6.29 11.57
CA ASN A 260 3.46 6.94 10.79
C ASN A 260 4.63 5.98 10.51
N GLN A 261 4.32 4.79 9.97
CA GLN A 261 5.25 3.67 9.91
C GLN A 261 5.39 3.14 8.48
N ILE A 262 6.62 2.93 8.02
CA ILE A 262 6.95 2.23 6.77
C ILE A 262 7.42 0.81 7.07
N ILE A 263 6.94 -0.18 6.31
CA ILE A 263 7.22 -1.60 6.53
C ILE A 263 7.72 -2.23 5.24
N PHE A 264 8.94 -2.76 5.26
CA PHE A 264 9.55 -3.52 4.18
C PHE A 264 9.84 -4.95 4.68
N PRO A 265 8.89 -5.89 4.52
CA PRO A 265 9.10 -7.31 4.80
C PRO A 265 10.34 -7.88 4.10
N ALA A 266 11.03 -8.83 4.72
CA ALA A 266 12.19 -9.51 4.14
C ALA A 266 11.94 -10.10 2.74
N GLY A 267 10.71 -10.52 2.45
CA GLY A 267 10.30 -11.09 1.17
C GLY A 267 10.45 -10.11 0.00
N ILE A 268 10.48 -8.79 0.19
CA ILE A 268 10.73 -7.85 -0.92
C ILE A 268 12.23 -7.66 -1.21
N PHE A 269 13.12 -8.00 -0.27
CA PHE A 269 14.58 -7.87 -0.44
C PHE A 269 15.18 -9.02 -1.25
N GLN A 270 14.66 -9.23 -2.45
CA GLN A 270 15.16 -10.22 -3.40
C GLN A 270 15.12 -9.65 -4.82
N MET A 271 15.77 -10.31 -5.77
CA MET A 271 15.69 -9.90 -7.17
C MET A 271 14.23 -9.96 -7.67
N PRO A 272 13.80 -9.01 -8.52
CA PRO A 272 14.58 -7.92 -9.12
C PRO A 272 14.70 -6.65 -8.24
N PHE A 273 14.11 -6.63 -7.04
CA PHE A 273 14.09 -5.43 -6.19
C PHE A 273 15.43 -5.12 -5.53
N PHE A 274 16.08 -6.14 -4.97
CA PHE A 274 17.33 -5.98 -4.24
C PHE A 274 18.28 -7.14 -4.47
N ASN A 275 19.55 -6.81 -4.65
CA ASN A 275 20.67 -7.73 -4.57
C ASN A 275 21.89 -6.99 -4.02
N LYS A 276 22.46 -7.48 -2.92
CA LYS A 276 23.60 -6.83 -2.25
C LYS A 276 24.84 -6.69 -3.13
N ASP A 277 25.04 -7.63 -4.04
CA ASP A 277 26.20 -7.73 -4.93
C ASP A 277 25.95 -7.06 -6.30
N ALA A 278 24.72 -6.58 -6.54
CA ALA A 278 24.37 -5.88 -7.77
C ALA A 278 24.86 -4.42 -7.77
N PRO A 279 25.12 -3.84 -8.96
CA PRO A 279 25.33 -2.40 -9.11
C PRO A 279 24.23 -1.58 -8.45
N LYS A 280 24.58 -0.45 -7.83
CA LYS A 280 23.64 0.29 -6.99
C LYS A 280 22.53 0.95 -7.80
N TYR A 281 22.78 1.36 -9.05
CA TYR A 281 21.71 1.87 -9.92
C TYR A 281 20.53 0.88 -10.08
N LEU A 282 20.76 -0.43 -10.00
CA LEU A 282 19.68 -1.43 -10.04
C LEU A 282 18.88 -1.39 -8.74
N ASN A 283 19.56 -1.45 -7.59
CA ASN A 283 18.89 -1.44 -6.30
C ASN A 283 18.10 -0.14 -6.07
N TYR A 284 18.69 1.03 -6.36
CA TYR A 284 17.97 2.30 -6.28
C TYR A 284 16.81 2.33 -7.30
N GLY A 285 17.04 1.90 -8.55
CA GLY A 285 15.98 1.84 -9.57
C GLY A 285 14.81 0.91 -9.23
N ALA A 286 14.96 0.01 -8.26
CA ALA A 286 13.90 -0.89 -7.82
C ALA A 286 13.51 -0.70 -6.35
N ILE A 287 14.20 -1.34 -5.40
CA ILE A 287 13.82 -1.22 -3.97
C ILE A 287 13.94 0.23 -3.47
N GLY A 288 14.88 1.03 -4.00
CA GLY A 288 14.98 2.43 -3.66
C GLY A 288 13.72 3.22 -4.04
N MET A 289 13.19 3.01 -5.24
CA MET A 289 11.92 3.62 -5.64
C MET A 289 10.77 3.18 -4.73
N VAL A 290 10.69 1.89 -4.38
CA VAL A 290 9.68 1.39 -3.43
C VAL A 290 9.82 2.04 -2.05
N ILE A 291 11.04 2.28 -1.57
CA ILE A 291 11.26 2.99 -0.31
C ILE A 291 10.72 4.42 -0.37
N GLY A 292 11.06 5.16 -1.42
CA GLY A 292 10.55 6.52 -1.61
C GLY A 292 9.03 6.55 -1.79
N HIS A 293 8.47 5.54 -2.45
CA HIS A 293 7.01 5.37 -2.60
C HIS A 293 6.30 5.30 -1.24
N GLU A 294 6.79 4.46 -0.32
CA GLU A 294 6.21 4.35 1.03
C GLU A 294 6.44 5.60 1.89
N ILE A 295 7.55 6.33 1.69
CA ILE A 295 7.77 7.63 2.35
C ILE A 295 6.74 8.65 1.83
N THR A 296 6.56 8.73 0.50
CA THR A 296 5.62 9.63 -0.14
C THR A 296 4.17 9.36 0.30
N HIS A 297 3.79 8.11 0.58
CA HIS A 297 2.46 7.79 1.15
C HIS A 297 2.15 8.52 2.47
N GLY A 298 3.17 8.96 3.21
CA GLY A 298 2.99 9.86 4.36
C GLY A 298 2.43 11.24 4.01
N PHE A 299 2.46 11.62 2.73
CA PHE A 299 2.18 12.98 2.26
C PHE A 299 1.25 13.02 1.05
N ASP A 300 0.76 11.85 0.59
CA ASP A 300 -0.26 11.75 -0.46
C ASP A 300 -1.62 12.31 -0.01
N ASP A 301 -2.66 12.16 -0.84
CA ASP A 301 -4.00 12.71 -0.58
C ASP A 301 -4.63 12.24 0.73
N THR A 302 -4.27 11.04 1.19
CA THR A 302 -4.73 10.42 2.43
C THR A 302 -3.73 10.62 3.57
N GLY A 303 -2.45 10.33 3.34
CA GLY A 303 -1.37 10.42 4.34
C GLY A 303 -1.19 11.81 4.91
N ARG A 304 -1.34 12.87 4.09
CA ARG A 304 -1.28 14.27 4.58
C ARG A 304 -2.33 14.59 5.65
N GLN A 305 -3.39 13.79 5.77
CA GLN A 305 -4.46 14.01 6.76
C GLN A 305 -4.07 13.52 8.15
N PHE A 306 -2.91 12.87 8.30
CA PHE A 306 -2.39 12.34 9.54
C PHE A 306 -1.14 13.12 9.96
N ASP A 307 -1.06 13.54 11.21
CA ASP A 307 0.14 14.20 11.75
C ASP A 307 1.28 13.21 11.99
N LYS A 308 2.39 13.71 12.56
CA LYS A 308 3.57 12.93 12.91
C LYS A 308 3.31 11.78 13.90
N ASP A 309 2.25 11.90 14.70
CA ASP A 309 1.86 10.93 15.73
C ASP A 309 0.75 9.99 15.22
N GLY A 310 0.37 10.09 13.94
CA GLY A 310 -0.65 9.28 13.32
C GLY A 310 -2.09 9.67 13.69
N ASN A 311 -2.30 10.88 14.22
CA ASN A 311 -3.62 11.40 14.49
C ASN A 311 -4.19 12.06 13.23
N ARG A 312 -5.46 11.80 12.93
CA ARG A 312 -6.14 12.43 11.80
C ARG A 312 -6.55 13.86 12.13
N ILE A 313 -5.68 14.83 11.82
CA ILE A 313 -5.89 16.26 12.06
C ILE A 313 -5.43 17.08 10.84
N SER A 314 -5.99 18.27 10.63
CA SER A 314 -5.48 19.19 9.61
C SER A 314 -4.29 19.97 10.17
N TRP A 315 -3.09 19.70 9.67
CA TRP A 315 -1.86 20.32 10.17
C TRP A 315 -1.15 21.22 9.15
N TRP A 316 -1.52 21.15 7.87
CA TRP A 316 -1.17 22.16 6.86
C TRP A 316 -2.09 23.38 6.91
N THR A 317 -1.58 24.52 6.44
CA THR A 317 -2.41 25.72 6.23
C THR A 317 -3.41 25.50 5.09
N PRO A 318 -4.54 26.23 5.06
CA PRO A 318 -5.48 26.18 3.96
C PRO A 318 -4.85 26.50 2.60
N GLU A 319 -3.89 27.42 2.55
CA GLU A 319 -3.18 27.79 1.33
C GLU A 319 -2.34 26.64 0.77
N THR A 320 -1.55 25.97 1.62
CA THR A 320 -0.78 24.79 1.21
C THR A 320 -1.69 23.65 0.76
N ILE A 321 -2.84 23.44 1.43
CA ILE A 321 -3.82 22.43 1.02
C ILE A 321 -4.38 22.74 -0.38
N GLU A 322 -4.68 24.00 -0.67
CA GLU A 322 -5.18 24.38 -2.00
C GLU A 322 -4.12 24.18 -3.07
N ARG A 323 -2.88 24.62 -2.83
CA ARG A 323 -1.76 24.41 -3.75
C ARG A 323 -1.45 22.92 -3.98
N PHE A 324 -1.59 22.09 -2.95
CA PHE A 324 -1.50 20.63 -3.08
C PHE A 324 -2.64 20.08 -3.96
N ASN A 325 -3.88 20.54 -3.77
CA ASN A 325 -5.01 20.08 -4.57
C ASN A 325 -4.86 20.42 -6.06
N VAL A 326 -4.33 21.59 -6.39
CA VAL A 326 -4.02 21.97 -7.79
C VAL A 326 -3.05 20.98 -8.42
N ARG A 327 -1.93 20.68 -7.74
CA ARG A 327 -0.91 19.77 -8.28
C ARG A 327 -1.39 18.32 -8.39
N LYS A 328 -2.13 17.86 -7.36
CA LYS A 328 -2.80 16.56 -7.37
C LYS A 328 -3.80 16.44 -8.53
N GLN A 329 -4.51 17.52 -8.85
CA GLN A 329 -5.44 17.52 -9.98
C GLN A 329 -4.71 17.27 -11.31
N CYS A 330 -3.50 17.77 -11.49
CA CYS A 330 -2.71 17.47 -12.68
C CYS A 330 -2.42 15.95 -12.83
N ILE A 331 -2.09 15.26 -11.72
CA ILE A 331 -1.93 13.78 -11.74
C ILE A 331 -3.26 13.10 -12.07
N ILE A 332 -4.37 13.54 -11.49
CA ILE A 332 -5.70 13.00 -11.80
C ILE A 332 -6.00 13.13 -13.30
N ASP A 333 -5.79 14.31 -13.87
CA ASP A 333 -6.10 14.62 -15.26
C ASP A 333 -5.16 13.87 -16.22
N GLN A 334 -3.88 13.74 -15.87
CA GLN A 334 -2.93 12.94 -16.63
C GLN A 334 -3.38 11.49 -16.70
N TYR A 335 -3.59 10.84 -15.55
CA TYR A 335 -3.89 9.42 -15.53
C TYR A 335 -5.29 9.11 -16.07
N SER A 336 -6.26 10.03 -15.95
CA SER A 336 -7.59 9.87 -16.53
C SER A 336 -7.59 9.87 -18.07
N ARG A 337 -6.50 10.31 -18.71
CA ARG A 337 -6.33 10.26 -20.18
C ARG A 337 -5.69 8.96 -20.67
N TYR A 338 -5.14 8.15 -19.77
CA TYR A 338 -4.55 6.87 -20.16
C TYR A 338 -5.62 5.84 -20.49
N VAL A 339 -5.49 5.23 -21.68
CA VAL A 339 -6.40 4.20 -22.19
C VAL A 339 -5.72 2.84 -22.10
N VAL A 340 -6.36 1.92 -21.40
CA VAL A 340 -5.99 0.49 -21.37
C VAL A 340 -6.55 -0.17 -22.62
N THR A 341 -5.75 -0.17 -23.68
CA THR A 341 -6.18 -0.53 -25.05
C THR A 341 -6.81 -1.92 -25.14
N GLN A 342 -6.29 -2.91 -24.40
CA GLN A 342 -6.82 -4.28 -24.37
C GLN A 342 -8.31 -4.38 -24.02
N ILE A 343 -8.86 -3.44 -23.24
CA ILE A 343 -10.29 -3.41 -22.86
C ILE A 343 -10.97 -2.08 -23.18
N ASN A 344 -10.28 -1.20 -23.92
CA ASN A 344 -10.76 0.12 -24.33
C ASN A 344 -11.40 0.94 -23.19
N MET A 345 -10.74 0.98 -22.03
CA MET A 345 -11.18 1.76 -20.87
C MET A 345 -10.11 2.75 -20.44
N THR A 346 -10.56 3.93 -20.04
CA THR A 346 -9.68 4.92 -19.40
C THR A 346 -9.45 4.57 -17.93
N LEU A 347 -8.28 4.91 -17.42
CA LEU A 347 -8.05 4.84 -15.97
C LEU A 347 -8.91 5.87 -15.24
N ASN A 348 -9.20 5.61 -13.98
CA ASN A 348 -9.81 6.57 -13.08
C ASN A 348 -8.70 7.26 -12.27
N GLY A 349 -8.20 8.39 -12.76
CA GLY A 349 -7.07 9.09 -12.14
C GLY A 349 -7.36 9.56 -10.71
N PHE A 350 -8.62 9.81 -10.35
CA PHE A 350 -9.02 10.12 -8.98
C PHE A 350 -8.90 8.89 -8.07
N GLN A 351 -9.36 7.72 -8.52
CA GLN A 351 -9.24 6.48 -7.76
C GLN A 351 -7.79 6.05 -7.53
N THR A 352 -6.90 6.34 -8.48
CA THR A 352 -5.49 5.95 -8.40
C THR A 352 -4.56 7.07 -7.89
N GLN A 353 -5.09 8.21 -7.47
CA GLN A 353 -4.30 9.41 -7.22
C GLN A 353 -3.20 9.22 -6.17
N GLY A 354 -3.49 8.57 -5.03
CA GLY A 354 -2.52 8.36 -3.96
C GLY A 354 -1.32 7.53 -4.41
N GLU A 355 -1.59 6.40 -5.08
CA GLU A 355 -0.56 5.53 -5.66
C GLU A 355 0.26 6.23 -6.75
N ASN A 356 -0.40 7.01 -7.59
CA ASN A 356 0.28 7.77 -8.64
C ASN A 356 1.17 8.88 -8.06
N ILE A 357 0.71 9.57 -7.00
CA ILE A 357 1.53 10.54 -6.26
C ILE A 357 2.76 9.84 -5.70
N ALA A 358 2.58 8.69 -5.04
CA ALA A 358 3.65 7.92 -4.43
C ALA A 358 4.66 7.37 -5.45
N ASP A 359 4.21 6.92 -6.63
CA ASP A 359 5.12 6.50 -7.71
C ASP A 359 5.98 7.65 -8.24
N ASN A 360 5.37 8.83 -8.42
CA ASN A 360 6.07 10.02 -8.89
C ASN A 360 7.10 10.51 -7.85
N GLY A 361 6.71 10.53 -6.57
CA GLY A 361 7.60 10.91 -5.49
C GLY A 361 8.75 9.92 -5.32
N GLY A 362 8.43 8.64 -5.19
CA GLY A 362 9.42 7.58 -4.98
C GLY A 362 10.46 7.47 -6.09
N LEU A 363 10.08 7.66 -7.36
CA LEU A 363 11.03 7.66 -8.47
C LEU A 363 12.03 8.82 -8.34
N LYS A 364 11.55 10.03 -8.03
CA LYS A 364 12.39 11.24 -7.89
C LYS A 364 13.32 11.12 -6.68
N GLU A 365 12.77 10.75 -5.52
CA GLU A 365 13.54 10.56 -4.29
C GLU A 365 14.66 9.54 -4.49
N SER A 366 14.36 8.41 -5.14
CA SER A 366 15.34 7.37 -5.34
C SER A 366 16.42 7.72 -6.36
N PHE A 367 16.06 8.41 -7.45
CA PHE A 367 17.04 8.84 -8.46
C PHE A 367 18.04 9.85 -7.89
N TYR A 368 17.56 10.86 -7.15
CA TYR A 368 18.46 11.82 -6.52
C TYR A 368 19.29 11.19 -5.40
N ALA A 369 18.74 10.20 -4.67
CA ALA A 369 19.50 9.45 -3.67
C ALA A 369 20.61 8.61 -4.33
N TYR A 370 20.32 8.02 -5.49
CA TYR A 370 21.33 7.34 -6.30
C TYR A 370 22.43 8.29 -6.77
N GLN A 371 22.08 9.46 -7.31
CA GLN A 371 23.07 10.45 -7.75
C GLN A 371 23.97 10.91 -6.59
N ASN A 372 23.38 11.16 -5.41
CA ASN A 372 24.14 11.49 -4.20
C ASN A 372 25.12 10.37 -3.82
N TRP A 373 24.65 9.12 -3.81
CA TRP A 373 25.49 7.96 -3.53
C TRP A 373 26.62 7.79 -4.54
N ALA A 374 26.34 7.94 -5.83
CA ALA A 374 27.34 7.80 -6.89
C ALA A 374 28.42 8.87 -6.80
N ARG A 375 28.07 10.09 -6.36
CA ARG A 375 29.00 11.20 -6.16
C ARG A 375 29.95 10.97 -4.98
N THR A 376 29.46 10.37 -3.88
CA THR A 376 30.28 10.06 -2.71
C THR A 376 31.09 8.77 -2.86
N HIS A 377 30.74 7.94 -3.85
CA HIS A 377 31.38 6.64 -4.10
C HIS A 377 31.87 6.49 -5.55
N PRO A 378 32.78 7.37 -6.01
CA PRO A 378 33.26 7.34 -7.37
C PRO A 378 33.89 5.97 -7.70
N ASN A 379 33.58 5.44 -8.89
CA ASN A 379 34.07 4.16 -9.42
C ASN A 379 33.58 2.89 -8.72
N MET A 380 32.66 2.97 -7.74
CA MET A 380 32.11 1.76 -7.11
C MET A 380 31.01 1.08 -7.94
N ASP A 381 30.37 1.81 -8.86
CA ASP A 381 29.29 1.26 -9.67
C ASP A 381 29.81 0.64 -10.97
N LYS A 382 29.66 -0.69 -11.08
CA LYS A 382 30.17 -1.45 -12.23
C LYS A 382 29.13 -1.51 -13.34
N LYS A 383 29.58 -1.37 -14.59
CA LYS A 383 28.74 -1.63 -15.76
C LYS A 383 28.44 -3.12 -15.88
N LEU A 384 27.23 -3.46 -16.31
CA LEU A 384 26.88 -4.84 -16.61
C LEU A 384 27.52 -5.31 -17.93
N PRO A 385 28.10 -6.52 -17.99
CA PRO A 385 28.56 -7.13 -19.24
C PRO A 385 27.42 -7.19 -20.28
N GLY A 386 27.72 -6.84 -21.53
CA GLY A 386 26.72 -6.82 -22.62
C GLY A 386 25.78 -5.61 -22.64
N LEU A 387 25.81 -4.76 -21.61
CA LEU A 387 25.02 -3.52 -21.51
C LEU A 387 25.91 -2.28 -21.28
N SER A 388 27.18 -2.38 -21.68
CA SER A 388 28.19 -1.34 -21.45
C SER A 388 27.92 -0.02 -22.19
N ASN A 389 27.04 -0.05 -23.19
CA ASN A 389 26.55 1.09 -23.95
C ASN A 389 25.57 1.97 -23.15
N TYR A 390 24.97 1.45 -22.08
CA TYR A 390 24.10 2.24 -21.21
C TYR A 390 24.91 2.94 -20.11
N SER A 391 24.52 4.16 -19.77
CA SER A 391 24.99 4.82 -18.56
C SER A 391 24.34 4.20 -17.32
N ALA A 392 24.93 4.44 -16.15
CA ALA A 392 24.36 3.98 -14.90
C ALA A 392 22.97 4.60 -14.61
N GLU A 393 22.78 5.88 -14.95
CA GLU A 393 21.48 6.57 -14.88
C GLU A 393 20.45 5.95 -15.84
N GLN A 394 20.85 5.57 -17.07
CA GLN A 394 19.96 4.86 -18.00
C GLN A 394 19.56 3.50 -17.44
N MET A 395 20.52 2.76 -16.85
CA MET A 395 20.25 1.47 -16.23
C MET A 395 19.35 1.55 -14.99
N PHE A 396 19.41 2.65 -14.23
CA PHE A 396 18.45 2.92 -13.15
C PHE A 396 17.02 2.94 -13.70
N PHE A 397 16.75 3.73 -14.74
CA PHE A 397 15.41 3.86 -15.32
C PHE A 397 14.95 2.57 -16.02
N ILE A 398 15.87 1.85 -16.67
CA ILE A 398 15.57 0.54 -17.26
C ILE A 398 15.14 -0.45 -16.16
N ASN A 399 15.84 -0.52 -15.03
CA ASN A 399 15.46 -1.42 -13.94
C ASN A 399 14.13 -1.00 -13.29
N TYR A 400 13.90 0.30 -13.12
CA TYR A 400 12.61 0.83 -12.69
C TYR A 400 11.47 0.42 -13.63
N ALA A 401 11.67 0.46 -14.95
CA ALA A 401 10.67 -0.03 -15.88
C ALA A 401 10.44 -1.55 -15.76
N GLN A 402 11.51 -2.33 -15.55
CA GLN A 402 11.45 -3.79 -15.49
C GLN A 402 10.63 -4.33 -14.32
N ILE A 403 10.66 -3.68 -13.15
CA ILE A 403 9.85 -4.14 -12.01
C ILE A 403 8.33 -4.00 -12.25
N TRP A 404 7.92 -3.23 -13.25
CA TRP A 404 6.53 -3.06 -13.65
C TRP A 404 6.09 -3.94 -14.82
N CYS A 405 7.01 -4.72 -15.40
CA CYS A 405 6.70 -5.67 -16.46
C CYS A 405 5.62 -6.67 -16.00
N SER A 406 4.44 -6.56 -16.58
CA SER A 406 3.29 -7.40 -16.25
C SER A 406 2.33 -7.52 -17.42
N LYS A 407 1.55 -8.60 -17.44
CA LYS A 407 0.43 -8.80 -18.36
C LYS A 407 -0.78 -9.29 -17.58
N MET A 408 -1.96 -9.00 -18.09
CA MET A 408 -3.23 -9.35 -17.47
C MET A 408 -4.18 -9.91 -18.52
N THR A 409 -5.11 -10.75 -18.11
CA THR A 409 -6.28 -11.11 -18.93
C THR A 409 -7.24 -9.93 -18.98
N ASP A 410 -8.08 -9.85 -20.02
CA ASP A 410 -9.08 -8.78 -20.17
C ASP A 410 -10.03 -8.68 -18.96
N ALA A 411 -10.51 -9.81 -18.46
CA ALA A 411 -11.36 -9.86 -17.29
C ALA A 411 -10.66 -9.32 -16.02
N ASN A 412 -9.38 -9.67 -15.82
CA ASN A 412 -8.61 -9.16 -14.69
C ASN A 412 -8.26 -7.67 -14.86
N ALA A 413 -8.02 -7.22 -16.09
CA ALA A 413 -7.80 -5.82 -16.41
C ALA A 413 -9.05 -4.99 -16.09
N LEU A 414 -10.23 -5.43 -16.52
CA LEU A 414 -11.51 -4.80 -16.23
C LEU A 414 -11.72 -4.69 -14.72
N ASN A 415 -11.56 -5.80 -14.01
CA ASN A 415 -11.70 -5.81 -12.55
C ASN A 415 -10.72 -4.84 -11.88
N ARG A 416 -9.44 -4.85 -12.29
CA ARG A 416 -8.43 -3.97 -11.68
C ARG A 416 -8.67 -2.49 -11.98
N ILE A 417 -9.16 -2.12 -13.16
CA ILE A 417 -9.53 -0.73 -13.46
C ILE A 417 -10.71 -0.28 -12.59
N LEU A 418 -11.71 -1.15 -12.40
CA LEU A 418 -12.91 -0.79 -11.65
C LEU A 418 -12.68 -0.75 -10.14
N THR A 419 -11.81 -1.60 -9.59
CA THR A 419 -11.69 -1.78 -8.12
C THR A 419 -10.31 -1.51 -7.55
N GLY A 420 -9.28 -1.39 -8.39
CA GLY A 420 -7.89 -1.23 -7.95
C GLY A 420 -7.54 0.22 -7.64
N PHE A 421 -6.69 0.44 -6.64
CA PHE A 421 -6.12 1.77 -6.36
C PHE A 421 -4.81 2.01 -7.11
N HIS A 422 -4.15 0.95 -7.57
CA HIS A 422 -2.93 1.06 -8.36
C HIS A 422 -3.24 1.11 -9.84
N SER A 423 -2.62 2.05 -10.55
CA SER A 423 -2.54 2.01 -12.01
C SER A 423 -1.91 0.69 -12.50
N PRO A 424 -2.28 0.19 -13.69
CA PRO A 424 -1.58 -0.94 -14.31
C PRO A 424 -0.08 -0.65 -14.49
N GLY A 425 0.76 -1.69 -14.49
CA GLY A 425 2.23 -1.54 -14.50
C GLY A 425 2.77 -0.65 -15.62
N GLU A 426 2.19 -0.73 -16.82
CA GLU A 426 2.55 0.15 -17.93
C GLU A 426 2.45 1.65 -17.57
N PHE A 427 1.38 2.06 -16.88
CA PHE A 427 1.15 3.46 -16.52
C PHE A 427 1.85 3.86 -15.23
N ARG A 428 2.17 2.90 -14.35
CA ARG A 428 3.10 3.12 -13.23
C ARG A 428 4.53 3.35 -13.71
N MET A 429 4.91 2.81 -14.87
CA MET A 429 6.18 3.14 -15.53
C MET A 429 6.09 4.45 -16.32
N ARG A 430 5.11 4.58 -17.23
CA ARG A 430 5.02 5.72 -18.15
C ARG A 430 4.73 7.04 -17.45
N GLY A 431 3.80 7.06 -16.47
CA GLY A 431 3.38 8.29 -15.80
C GLY A 431 4.54 9.00 -15.11
N PRO A 432 5.21 8.37 -14.12
CA PRO A 432 6.33 8.97 -13.40
C PRO A 432 7.49 9.37 -14.30
N MET A 433 7.86 8.54 -15.29
CA MET A 433 8.90 8.89 -16.27
C MET A 433 8.54 10.12 -17.11
N SER A 434 7.27 10.25 -17.52
CA SER A 434 6.82 11.41 -18.32
C SER A 434 6.77 12.72 -17.52
N ASN A 435 6.82 12.63 -16.18
CA ASN A 435 6.75 13.76 -15.26
C ASN A 435 8.12 14.09 -14.64
N PHE A 436 9.20 13.55 -15.19
CA PHE A 436 10.53 13.64 -14.59
C PHE A 436 11.59 14.02 -15.62
N ASP A 437 12.01 15.28 -15.60
CA ASP A 437 12.96 15.85 -16.56
C ASP A 437 14.29 15.11 -16.63
N GLU A 438 14.72 14.49 -15.52
CA GLU A 438 15.93 13.67 -15.48
C GLU A 438 15.84 12.46 -16.42
N PHE A 439 14.65 11.87 -16.60
CA PHE A 439 14.46 10.81 -17.58
C PHE A 439 14.72 11.33 -19.01
N ASP A 440 14.12 12.47 -19.36
CA ASP A 440 14.29 13.10 -20.66
C ASP A 440 15.75 13.52 -20.90
N ARG A 441 16.44 14.04 -19.88
CA ARG A 441 17.88 14.37 -19.93
C ARG A 441 18.73 13.14 -20.19
N VAL A 442 18.50 12.07 -19.43
CA VAL A 442 19.31 10.84 -19.45
C VAL A 442 19.15 10.07 -20.76
N PHE A 443 17.96 10.07 -21.34
CA PHE A 443 17.69 9.44 -22.65
C PHE A 443 17.76 10.39 -23.85
N LYS A 444 17.98 11.69 -23.60
CA LYS A 444 17.99 12.74 -24.63
C LYS A 444 16.71 12.74 -25.46
N CYS A 445 15.56 12.63 -24.79
CA CYS A 445 14.25 12.69 -25.43
C CYS A 445 14.06 14.08 -26.07
N THR A 446 13.60 14.13 -27.33
CA THR A 446 13.23 15.42 -27.93
C THR A 446 11.80 15.80 -27.51
N PRO A 447 11.52 17.10 -27.29
CA PRO A 447 10.17 17.58 -27.01
C PRO A 447 9.15 17.05 -28.04
N GLY A 448 8.10 16.38 -27.57
CA GLY A 448 7.01 15.87 -28.41
C GLY A 448 7.24 14.53 -29.12
N GLN A 449 8.41 13.87 -29.00
CA GLN A 449 8.62 12.51 -29.53
C GLN A 449 8.38 11.41 -28.48
N GLY A 450 8.44 11.75 -27.19
CA GLY A 450 7.98 10.87 -26.11
C GLY A 450 6.48 11.03 -25.87
N ASN A 451 5.90 10.15 -25.06
CA ASN A 451 4.58 10.40 -24.45
C ASN A 451 4.55 11.66 -23.54
N SER A 452 5.62 12.44 -23.52
CA SER A 452 5.80 13.75 -22.91
C SER A 452 4.88 14.79 -23.60
N GLN A 453 3.57 14.73 -23.32
CA GLN A 453 2.90 16.00 -23.05
C GLN A 453 3.51 16.48 -21.73
N ILE A 454 4.45 17.42 -21.81
CA ILE A 454 5.03 18.08 -20.63
C ILE A 454 3.87 18.75 -19.90
N ILE A 455 3.30 18.04 -18.94
CA ILE A 455 2.53 18.61 -17.86
C ILE A 455 3.39 18.31 -16.66
N GLU A 456 4.14 19.28 -16.18
CA GLU A 456 4.92 19.17 -14.96
C GLU A 456 3.96 18.90 -13.79
N THR A 457 3.70 17.62 -13.47
CA THR A 457 2.81 17.24 -12.38
C THR A 457 3.63 16.92 -11.14
N HIS A 458 4.04 17.96 -10.43
CA HIS A 458 4.77 17.84 -9.17
C HIS A 458 3.78 17.92 -8.00
N ALA A 459 3.15 16.79 -7.62
CA ALA A 459 2.13 16.78 -6.56
C ALA A 459 2.65 17.16 -5.16
N ILE A 460 3.88 16.73 -4.84
CA ILE A 460 4.50 16.98 -3.54
C ILE A 460 5.89 17.62 -3.69
N LEU A 461 6.62 17.27 -4.75
CA LEU A 461 8.07 17.51 -4.82
C LEU A 461 8.41 18.26 -6.10
N ASP A 462 8.88 19.50 -5.99
CA ASP A 462 9.56 20.24 -7.05
C ASP A 462 11.06 20.21 -6.71
N TYR A 463 11.90 19.60 -7.54
CA TYR A 463 13.36 19.57 -7.31
C TYR A 463 14.09 19.86 -8.62
N SER A 464 13.97 21.08 -9.13
CA SER A 464 14.68 21.49 -10.34
C SER A 464 16.02 22.20 -10.07
N GLU A 465 16.36 22.59 -8.84
CA GLU A 465 17.57 23.41 -8.59
C GLU A 465 18.26 23.16 -7.23
N VAL A 466 19.11 22.13 -7.11
CA VAL A 466 20.04 22.05 -5.94
C VAL A 466 21.40 21.39 -6.24
N LEU A 467 21.60 20.78 -7.41
CA LEU A 467 22.90 20.14 -7.72
C LEU A 467 24.08 21.13 -7.88
N SER A 468 23.87 22.44 -7.71
CA SER A 468 24.90 23.47 -7.81
C SER A 468 25.53 23.92 -6.49
N ASN A 469 25.05 23.49 -5.31
CA ASN A 469 25.58 24.00 -4.02
C ASN A 469 26.06 22.90 -3.06
N ASP A 470 27.38 22.73 -3.01
CA ASP A 470 28.15 21.76 -2.20
C ASP A 470 28.05 21.94 -0.66
N SER A 471 27.31 22.95 -0.18
CA SER A 471 27.26 23.32 1.25
C SER A 471 26.26 22.51 2.07
N LEU A 472 25.27 21.86 1.44
CA LEU A 472 24.13 21.25 2.15
C LEU A 472 24.44 19.87 2.78
N LEU A 473 25.38 19.12 2.22
CA LEU A 473 25.76 17.79 2.73
C LEU A 473 26.59 17.86 4.02
N LYS A 474 27.28 18.97 4.29
CA LYS A 474 28.06 19.15 5.54
C LYS A 474 27.21 19.50 6.76
N SER A 475 26.02 20.08 6.58
CA SER A 475 25.15 20.46 7.70
C SER A 475 24.29 19.32 8.25
N LEU A 476 24.07 18.24 7.48
CA LEU A 476 23.21 17.12 7.89
C LEU A 476 23.97 15.97 8.57
N SER A 477 25.30 15.89 8.40
CA SER A 477 26.16 14.92 9.09
C SER A 477 26.42 15.25 10.57
N ILE A 478 25.96 16.41 11.06
CA ILE A 478 26.21 16.86 12.45
C ILE A 478 25.05 16.50 13.39
N LEU A 479 23.89 16.10 12.88
CA LEU A 479 22.69 15.80 13.70
C LEU A 479 22.45 14.31 13.95
N SER A 480 23.34 13.41 13.51
CA SER A 480 23.17 11.95 13.66
C SER A 480 23.97 11.30 14.80
N PHE A 481 24.48 12.08 15.75
CA PHE A 481 25.06 11.56 17.00
C PHE A 481 24.68 12.44 18.19
N GLN A 482 23.47 12.21 18.73
CA GLN A 482 23.16 12.35 20.15
C GLN A 482 21.93 11.53 20.53
#